data_AF-A0A2P6PKD7-F1
#
_entry.id   AF-A0A2P6PKD7-F1
#
_cell.length_a   1.000
_cell.length_b   1.000
_cell.length_c   1.000
_cell.angle_alpha   90.00
_cell.angle_beta   90.00
_cell.angle_gamma   90.00
#
_symmetry.space_group_name_H-M   'P 1'
#
loop_
_entity.id
_entity.type
_entity.pdbx_description
1 polymer ?
#
loop_
_entity_poly.entity_id
_entity_poly.type
_entity_poly.pdbx_seq_one_letter_code
_entity_poly.pdbx_strand_id
1 'polypeptide(L)'
;MLKGGEVSQYVIGGADLMFPGISIPAEGLPPFIAAEAWAVKVPGNPAPIAVGTTGMIFTEALKARLRGKALKIAHYYGDLLWQVSVGIDIEI
;
A
#
# COMPACT_ATOMS: atom_id res chain seq x y z
N MET A 1 -4.58 2.79 5.20
CA MET A 1 -4.05 4.15 5.50
C MET A 1 -2.70 4.00 6.17
N LEU A 2 -1.70 4.81 5.83
CA LEU A 2 -0.43 4.84 6.55
C LEU A 2 -0.59 5.43 7.95
N LYS A 3 0.28 5.02 8.87
CA LYS A 3 0.31 5.52 10.25
C LYS A 3 0.60 7.03 10.33
N GLY A 4 1.43 7.53 9.41
CA GLY A 4 1.81 8.92 9.29
C GLY A 4 2.48 9.22 7.96
N GLY A 5 2.71 10.50 7.68
CA GLY A 5 3.32 10.97 6.42
C GLY A 5 4.78 10.53 6.26
N GLU A 6 5.49 10.32 7.37
CA GLU A 6 6.89 9.90 7.41
C GLU A 6 7.15 8.53 6.79
N VAL A 7 6.13 7.67 6.72
CA VAL A 7 6.22 6.34 6.07
C VAL A 7 6.17 6.47 4.55
N SER A 8 5.55 7.53 4.02
CA SER A 8 5.27 7.67 2.58
C SER A 8 6.54 7.68 1.73
N GLN A 9 7.62 8.31 2.20
CA GLN A 9 8.90 8.41 1.49
C GLN A 9 9.51 7.05 1.12
N TYR A 10 9.29 6.03 1.95
CA TYR A 10 9.78 4.67 1.66
C TYR A 10 8.92 3.99 0.60
N VAL A 11 7.60 4.15 0.69
CA VAL A 11 6.65 3.55 -0.26
C VAL A 11 6.82 4.17 -1.66
N ILE A 12 6.96 5.49 -1.76
CA ILE A 12 7.26 6.17 -3.04
C ILE A 12 8.73 6.01 -3.47
N GLY A 13 9.55 5.36 -2.65
CA GLY A 13 10.87 4.86 -3.02
C GLY A 13 10.84 3.40 -3.51
N GLY A 14 9.65 2.79 -3.63
CA GLY A 14 9.46 1.41 -4.09
C GLY A 14 9.59 0.35 -3.00
N ALA A 15 9.67 0.72 -1.72
CA ALA A 15 9.69 -0.25 -0.64
C ALA A 15 8.33 -0.91 -0.41
N ASP A 16 8.35 -2.20 -0.07
CA ASP A 16 7.15 -2.92 0.36
C ASP A 16 6.57 -2.31 1.66
N LEU A 17 5.24 -2.33 1.79
CA LEU A 17 4.57 -1.80 2.97
C LEU A 17 4.56 -2.86 4.08
N MET A 18 5.16 -2.52 5.21
CA MET A 18 5.18 -3.36 6.42
C MET A 18 4.01 -3.01 7.34
N PHE A 19 3.42 -3.99 8.03
CA PHE A 19 2.29 -3.77 8.95
C PHE A 19 2.52 -2.66 10.00
N PRO A 20 3.71 -2.50 10.61
CA PRO A 20 3.95 -1.41 11.56
C PRO A 20 3.77 0.00 11.00
N GLY A 21 3.85 0.17 9.67
CA GLY A 21 3.61 1.43 8.98
C GLY A 21 2.15 1.71 8.66
N ILE A 22 1.23 0.80 9.00
CA ILE A 22 -0.21 0.91 8.73
C ILE A 22 -0.92 1.45 9.97
N SER A 23 -1.81 2.42 9.75
CA SER A 23 -2.79 2.80 10.78
C SER A 23 -3.88 1.73 10.84
N ILE A 24 -3.91 0.97 11.93
CA ILE A 24 -4.94 -0.03 12.20
C ILE A 24 -6.00 0.63 13.10
N PRO A 25 -7.26 0.74 12.65
CA PRO A 25 -8.32 1.32 13.47
C PRO A 25 -8.71 0.38 14.63
N ALA A 26 -9.49 0.86 15.59
CA ALA A 26 -9.81 0.10 16.81
C ALA A 26 -10.57 -1.21 16.51
N GLU A 27 -11.42 -1.19 15.47
CA GLU A 27 -12.15 -2.33 14.92
C GLU A 27 -11.25 -3.31 14.13
N GLY A 28 -9.99 -2.97 13.89
CA GLY A 28 -9.04 -3.77 13.13
C GLY A 28 -9.11 -3.54 11.61
N LEU A 29 -8.30 -4.30 10.87
CA LEU A 29 -8.37 -4.31 9.41
C LEU A 29 -9.52 -5.21 8.94
N PRO A 30 -10.19 -4.88 7.81
CA PRO A 30 -11.14 -5.81 7.22
C PRO A 30 -10.44 -7.11 6.78
N PRO A 31 -11.15 -8.25 6.76
CA PRO A 31 -10.60 -9.49 6.24
C PRO A 31 -10.16 -9.36 4.78
N PHE A 32 -9.06 -10.02 4.43
CA PHE A 32 -8.50 -10.10 3.08
C PHE A 32 -7.96 -11.49 2.77
N ILE A 33 -7.84 -11.79 1.48
CA ILE A 33 -7.18 -12.99 0.95
C ILE A 33 -5.74 -12.69 0.52
N ALA A 34 -4.99 -13.72 0.14
CA ALA A 34 -3.68 -13.53 -0.47
C ALA A 34 -3.82 -12.99 -1.91
N ALA A 35 -2.82 -12.21 -2.35
CA ALA A 35 -2.79 -11.52 -3.64
C ALA A 35 -3.93 -10.52 -3.88
N GLU A 36 -4.64 -10.11 -2.84
CA GLU A 36 -5.70 -9.10 -2.93
C GLU A 36 -5.07 -7.71 -3.15
N ALA A 37 -5.62 -6.95 -4.10
CA ALA A 37 -5.11 -5.63 -4.47
C ALA A 37 -5.61 -4.55 -3.49
N TRP A 38 -4.68 -3.72 -3.02
CA TRP A 38 -4.92 -2.68 -2.03
C TRP A 38 -4.27 -1.36 -2.43
N ALA A 39 -4.95 -0.26 -2.14
CA ALA A 39 -4.43 1.08 -2.32
C ALA A 39 -3.78 1.60 -1.03
N VAL A 40 -2.65 2.30 -1.15
CA VAL A 40 -1.94 2.94 -0.05
C VAL A 40 -2.31 4.42 -0.01
N LYS A 41 -2.91 4.85 1.10
CA LYS A 41 -3.30 6.24 1.35
C LYS A 41 -2.48 6.86 2.47
N VAL A 42 -2.18 8.15 2.37
CA VAL A 42 -1.51 8.94 3.41
C VAL A 42 -2.54 9.84 4.11
N PRO A 43 -2.53 9.97 5.45
CA PRO A 43 -3.40 10.91 6.15
C PRO A 43 -3.27 12.33 5.58
N GLY A 44 -4.40 12.99 5.30
CA GLY A 44 -4.44 14.34 4.73
C GLY A 44 -4.20 14.41 3.21
N ASN A 45 -3.76 13.34 2.54
CA ASN A 45 -3.69 13.28 1.08
C ASN A 45 -4.99 12.66 0.51
N PRO A 46 -5.75 13.36 -0.34
CA PRO A 46 -6.96 12.81 -0.94
C PRO A 46 -6.67 11.64 -1.90
N ALA A 47 -5.49 11.61 -2.55
CA ALA A 47 -5.13 10.62 -3.54
C ALA A 47 -4.30 9.45 -2.93
N PRO A 48 -4.50 8.21 -3.41
CA PRO A 48 -3.57 7.11 -3.14
C PRO A 48 -2.18 7.41 -3.70
N ILE A 49 -1.14 6.94 -3.00
CA ILE A 49 0.26 7.13 -3.41
C ILE A 49 0.90 5.85 -3.97
N ALA A 50 0.25 4.70 -3.79
CA ALA A 50 0.72 3.41 -4.31
C ALA A 50 -0.41 2.39 -4.34
N VAL A 51 -0.18 1.32 -5.10
CA VAL A 51 -0.97 0.08 -5.09
C VAL A 51 -0.05 -1.12 -4.89
N GLY A 52 -0.55 -2.11 -4.17
CA GLY A 52 0.18 -3.34 -3.90
C GLY A 52 -0.75 -4.50 -3.61
N THR A 53 -0.19 -5.69 -3.42
CA THR A 53 -0.97 -6.90 -3.14
C THR A 53 -0.58 -7.53 -1.81
N THR A 54 -1.57 -8.09 -1.12
CA THR A 54 -1.34 -8.85 0.12
C THR A 54 -0.51 -10.10 -0.17
N GLY A 55 0.43 -10.43 0.72
CA GLY A 55 1.28 -11.63 0.57
C GLY A 55 0.73 -12.89 1.25
N MET A 56 -0.28 -12.74 2.11
CA MET A 56 -0.81 -13.79 2.98
C MET A 56 -2.30 -13.57 3.22
N ILE A 57 -2.99 -14.59 3.73
CA ILE A 57 -4.40 -14.46 4.13
C ILE A 57 -4.55 -13.77 5.49
N PHE A 58 -5.71 -13.18 5.76
CA PHE A 58 -5.96 -12.42 6.99
C PHE A 58 -5.68 -13.21 8.28
N THR A 59 -6.06 -14.48 8.33
CA THR A 59 -5.86 -15.32 9.53
C THR A 59 -4.38 -15.56 9.84
N GLU A 60 -3.51 -15.61 8.82
CA GLU A 60 -2.06 -15.69 8.99
C GLU A 60 -1.49 -14.37 9.50
N ALA A 61 -1.96 -13.25 8.95
CA ALA A 61 -1.58 -11.92 9.42
C ALA A 61 -1.93 -11.70 10.89
N LEU A 62 -3.12 -12.17 11.33
CA LEU A 62 -3.53 -12.14 12.73
C LEU A 62 -2.64 -13.03 13.62
N LYS A 63 -2.32 -14.26 13.19
CA LYS A 63 -1.39 -15.15 13.92
C LYS A 63 -0.01 -14.51 14.08
N ALA A 64 0.46 -13.79 13.06
CA ALA A 64 1.68 -13.00 13.08
C ALA A 64 1.57 -11.69 13.87
N ARG A 65 0.42 -11.40 14.48
CA ARG A 65 0.12 -10.16 15.23
C ARG A 65 0.32 -8.89 14.40
N LEU A 66 -0.03 -8.94 13.11
CA LEU A 66 0.12 -7.84 12.16
C LEU A 66 1.57 -7.31 12.20
N ARG A 67 2.50 -8.22 11.94
CA ARG A 67 3.95 -7.96 11.81
C ARG A 67 4.44 -8.52 10.48
N GLY A 68 5.57 -8.00 10.01
CA GLY A 68 6.11 -8.35 8.70
C GLY A 68 5.48 -7.54 7.57
N LYS A 69 5.62 -8.08 6.35
CA LYS A 69 5.17 -7.43 5.11
C LYS A 69 3.65 -7.53 4.98
N ALA A 70 3.00 -6.39 4.81
CA ALA A 70 1.56 -6.30 4.58
C ALA A 70 1.25 -6.32 3.08
N LEU A 71 1.89 -5.42 2.31
CA LEU A 71 1.73 -5.33 0.87
C LEU A 71 3.07 -5.44 0.17
N LYS A 72 3.10 -6.22 -0.91
CA LYS A 72 4.12 -6.10 -1.94
C LYS A 72 3.72 -4.94 -2.86
N ILE A 73 4.53 -3.88 -2.94
CA ILE A 73 4.19 -2.72 -3.76
C ILE A 73 4.42 -3.06 -5.24
N ALA A 74 3.42 -2.75 -6.07
CA ALA A 74 3.44 -3.03 -7.50
C ALA A 74 3.61 -1.75 -8.33
N HIS A 75 3.03 -0.65 -7.87
CA HIS A 75 3.11 0.66 -8.53
C HIS A 75 2.99 1.77 -7.48
N TYR A 76 3.73 2.86 -7.67
CA TYR A 76 3.71 4.02 -6.78
C TYR A 76 3.88 5.34 -7.53
N TYR A 77 3.47 6.42 -6.88
CA TYR A 77 3.58 7.78 -7.41
C TYR A 77 5.03 8.12 -7.77
N GLY A 78 5.24 8.51 -9.03
CA GLY A 78 6.56 8.89 -9.53
C GLY A 78 7.44 7.73 -9.99
N ASP A 79 6.97 6.48 -9.96
CA ASP A 79 7.68 5.38 -10.62
C ASP A 79 7.67 5.51 -12.15
N LEU A 80 8.36 4.59 -12.85
CA LEU A 80 8.46 4.64 -14.30
C LEU A 80 7.10 4.55 -15.00
N LEU A 81 6.18 3.74 -14.49
CA LEU A 81 4.84 3.60 -15.08
C LEU A 81 4.03 4.90 -14.89
N TRP A 82 4.15 5.52 -13.72
CA TRP A 82 3.51 6.80 -13.43
C TRP A 82 4.00 7.88 -14.40
N GLN A 83 5.32 8.01 -14.56
CA GLN A 83 5.93 9.03 -15.41
C GLN A 83 5.52 8.88 -16.87
N VAL A 84 5.38 7.64 -17.35
CA VAL A 84 4.91 7.36 -18.69
C VAL A 84 3.46 7.82 -18.87
N SER A 85 2.58 7.60 -17.88
CA SER A 85 1.17 8.05 -17.98
C SER A 85 1.00 9.57 -18.07
N VAL A 86 1.92 10.35 -17.50
CA VAL A 86 1.88 11.82 -17.55
C VAL A 86 2.28 12.35 -18.95
N GLY A 87 2.95 11.53 -19.76
CA GLY A 87 3.40 11.89 -21.11
C GLY A 87 2.64 11.20 -22.25
N ILE A 88 1.66 10.34 -21.98
CA ILE A 88 0.85 9.69 -23.01
C ILE A 88 -0.57 10.28 -22.98
N ASP A 89 -0.89 11.11 -23.99
CA ASP A 89 -2.25 11.29 -24.45
C ASP A 89 -2.70 9.94 -25.06
N ILE A 90 -3.31 9.07 -24.26
CA ILE A 90 -3.84 7.80 -24.77
C ILE A 90 -5.08 8.14 -25.60
N GLU A 91 -4.93 8.22 -26.93
CA GLU A 91 -6.05 8.01 -27.85
C GLU A 91 -6.48 6.54 -27.69
N ILE A 92 -7.60 6.34 -26.98
CA ILE A 92 -8.30 5.04 -26.89
C ILE A 92 -9.30 4.96 -28.05
#